data_AF-A0A3P6UKH8-F1
#
_entry.id   AF-A0A3P6UKH8-F1
#
_cell.length_a   1.000
_cell.length_b   1.000
_cell.length_c   1.000
_cell.angle_alpha   90.00
_cell.angle_beta   90.00
_cell.angle_gamma   90.00
#
_symmetry.space_group_name_H-M   'P 1'
#
loop_
_entity.id
_entity.type
_entity.pdbx_description
1 polymer ?
#
loop_
_entity_poly.entity_id
_entity_poly.type
_entity_poly.pdbx_seq_one_letter_code
_entity_poly.pdbx_strand_id
1 'polypeptide(L)'
;MRAASKFEKLGSCIYENSDVVVILWRMMAIKLYHQETDTVEGALDIHLNKDGRIYKINNRPVTRNDLEDASVLSKLKQDAKTENGEGQQ
;
A
#
# COMPACT_ATOMS: atom_id res chain seq x y z
N MET A 1 22.04 -16.09 11.56
CA MET A 1 20.89 -15.75 10.69
C MET A 1 20.94 -14.23 10.47
N ARG A 2 21.07 -13.74 9.22
CA ARG A 2 21.03 -12.29 8.96
C ARG A 2 19.60 -11.82 9.25
N ALA A 3 19.45 -10.95 10.24
CA ALA A 3 18.20 -10.23 10.50
C ALA A 3 17.85 -9.41 9.25
N ALA A 4 16.95 -9.91 8.41
CA ALA A 4 16.52 -9.23 7.20
C ALA A 4 15.28 -8.38 7.51
N SER A 5 15.27 -7.13 7.04
CA SER A 5 14.07 -6.29 7.12
C SER A 5 12.98 -6.90 6.23
N LYS A 6 11.75 -7.02 6.76
CA LYS A 6 10.61 -7.58 6.04
C LYS A 6 9.67 -6.45 5.61
N PHE A 7 9.31 -6.44 4.34
CA PHE A 7 8.37 -5.48 3.78
C PHE A 7 7.02 -6.15 3.53
N GLU A 8 5.94 -5.48 3.91
CA GLU A 8 4.56 -5.98 3.82
C GLU A 8 3.68 -4.92 3.13
N LYS A 9 2.86 -5.36 2.18
CA LYS A 9 1.81 -4.53 1.58
C LYS A 9 0.61 -4.52 2.53
N LEU A 10 0.23 -3.33 3.00
CA LEU A 10 -0.97 -3.16 3.82
C LEU A 10 -2.22 -2.95 2.96
N GLY A 11 -2.05 -2.28 1.83
CA GLY A 11 -3.18 -1.83 1.03
C GLY A 11 -2.72 -1.04 -0.19
N SER A 12 -3.69 -0.63 -0.98
CA SER A 12 -3.48 0.26 -2.11
C SER A 12 -4.82 0.91 -2.44
N CYS A 13 -4.80 2.19 -2.74
CA CYS A 13 -5.97 2.96 -3.14
C CYS A 13 -5.67 3.67 -4.48
N ILE A 14 -6.64 3.63 -5.38
CA ILE A 14 -6.65 4.36 -6.64
C ILE A 14 -8.02 5.03 -6.68
N TYR A 15 -8.05 6.35 -6.69
CA TYR A 15 -9.30 7.10 -6.77
C TYR A 15 -9.70 7.26 -8.23
N GLU A 16 -11.00 7.18 -8.52
CA GLU A 16 -11.50 7.46 -9.86
C GLU A 16 -11.15 8.90 -10.28
N ASN A 17 -10.71 9.07 -11.53
CA ASN A 17 -10.25 10.35 -12.08
C ASN A 17 -9.02 10.97 -11.37
N SER A 18 -8.26 10.19 -10.61
CA SER A 18 -7.01 10.63 -9.99
C SER A 18 -5.80 10.25 -10.84
N ASP A 19 -4.80 11.13 -10.87
CA ASP A 19 -3.48 10.87 -11.44
C ASP A 19 -2.52 10.21 -10.42
N VAL A 20 -3.02 9.83 -9.24
CA VAL A 20 -2.23 9.31 -8.12
C VAL A 20 -2.63 7.89 -7.76
N VAL A 21 -1.63 7.01 -7.74
CA VAL A 21 -1.71 5.66 -7.16
C VAL A 21 -1.08 5.70 -5.77
N VAL A 22 -1.81 5.31 -4.73
CA VAL A 22 -1.29 5.26 -3.37
C VAL A 22 -1.08 3.82 -2.93
N ILE A 23 0.13 3.50 -2.47
CA ILE A 23 0.50 2.19 -1.92
C ILE A 23 0.79 2.32 -0.44
N LEU A 24 0.07 1.56 0.38
CA LEU A 24 0.31 1.49 1.82
C LEU A 24 1.23 0.33 2.13
N TRP A 25 2.29 0.64 2.86
CA TRP A 25 3.35 -0.31 3.18
C TRP A 25 3.74 -0.29 4.65
N ARG A 26 4.24 -1.43 5.11
CA ARG A 26 4.83 -1.63 6.43
C ARG A 26 6.19 -2.29 6.27
N MET A 27 7.18 -1.82 7.00
CA MET A 27 8.49 -2.43 7.09
C MET A 27 8.83 -2.71 8.55
N MET A 28 9.19 -3.96 8.84
CA MET A 28 9.88 -4.28 10.09
C MET A 28 11.38 -4.09 9.87
N ALA A 29 11.92 -3.04 10.48
CA ALA A 29 13.35 -2.73 10.50
C ALA A 29 13.98 -3.34 11.74
N ILE A 30 15.06 -4.10 11.55
CA ILE A 30 15.86 -4.60 12.67
C ILE A 30 17.03 -3.66 12.85
N LYS A 31 17.10 -2.95 13.98
CA LYS A 31 18.26 -2.13 14.33
C LYS A 31 19.43 -3.06 14.66
N LEU A 32 20.39 -3.12 13.74
CA LEU A 32 21.56 -4.02 13.80
C LEU A 32 22.36 -3.95 15.12
N TYR A 33 22.29 -2.82 15.82
CA TYR A 33 23.10 -2.57 17.03
C TYR A 33 22.35 -2.74 18.36
N HIS A 34 21.01 -2.80 18.35
CA HIS A 34 20.22 -2.85 19.59
C HIS A 34 19.30 -4.07 19.71
N GLN A 35 19.25 -4.96 18.71
CA GLN A 35 18.27 -6.07 18.65
C GLN A 35 16.80 -5.59 18.80
N GLU A 36 16.55 -4.30 18.58
CA GLU A 36 15.22 -3.71 18.55
C GLU A 36 14.63 -3.88 17.16
N THR A 37 13.40 -4.36 17.12
CA THR A 37 12.54 -4.36 15.94
C THR A 37 11.66 -3.13 15.96
N ASP A 38 11.88 -2.21 15.01
CA ASP A 38 10.98 -1.10 14.76
C ASP A 38 10.05 -1.45 13.61
N THR A 39 8.77 -1.12 13.75
CA THR A 39 7.82 -1.17 12.64
C THR A 39 7.60 0.24 12.14
N VAL A 40 7.82 0.45 10.85
CA VAL A 40 7.59 1.72 10.18
C VAL A 40 6.55 1.52 9.08
N GLU A 41 5.58 2.42 8.99
CA GLU A 41 4.56 2.41 7.95
C GLU A 41 4.65 3.66 7.10
N GLY A 42 4.20 3.57 5.85
CA GLY A 42 4.13 4.71 4.95
C GLY A 42 3.07 4.57 3.87
N ALA A 43 2.72 5.71 3.30
CA ALA A 43 1.91 5.83 2.10
C ALA A 43 2.80 6.38 0.98
N LEU A 44 2.97 5.59 -0.06
CA LEU A 44 3.73 5.94 -1.25
C LEU A 44 2.77 6.46 -2.32
N ASP A 45 2.77 7.76 -2.54
CA ASP A 45 2.00 8.41 -3.59
C ASP A 45 2.84 8.38 -4.89
N ILE A 46 2.31 7.73 -5.92
CA ILE A 46 2.91 7.62 -7.26
C ILE A 46 2.05 8.43 -8.21
N HIS A 47 2.56 9.57 -8.67
CA HIS A 47 1.84 10.42 -9.61
C HIS A 47 2.21 10.08 -11.05
N LEU A 48 1.18 9.90 -11.89
CA LEU A 48 1.26 9.51 -13.28
C LEU A 48 0.84 10.67 -14.17
N ASN A 49 1.58 10.93 -15.25
CA ASN A 49 1.14 11.90 -16.23
C ASN A 49 0.09 11.29 -17.18
N LYS A 50 -0.46 12.09 -18.09
CA LYS A 50 -1.45 11.64 -19.09
C LYS A 50 -0.99 10.48 -19.98
N ASP A 51 0.32 10.26 -20.11
CA ASP A 51 0.92 9.19 -20.90
C ASP A 51 1.20 7.93 -20.04
N GLY A 52 0.73 7.91 -18.78
CA GLY A 52 0.95 6.82 -17.82
C GLY A 52 2.37 6.76 -17.24
N ARG A 53 3.19 7.81 -17.43
CA ARG A 53 4.57 7.85 -16.92
C ARG A 53 4.62 8.45 -15.52
N ILE A 54 5.40 7.85 -14.64
CA ILE A 54 5.66 8.40 -13.30
C ILE A 54 6.44 9.70 -13.44
N TYR A 55 5.90 10.80 -12.91
CA TYR A 55 6.59 12.09 -12.88
C TYR A 55 6.94 12.55 -11.46
N LYS A 56 6.31 11.97 -10.43
CA LYS A 56 6.58 12.30 -9.03
C LYS A 56 6.29 11.09 -8.15
N ILE A 57 7.15 10.88 -7.15
CA ILE A 57 6.96 9.92 -6.07
C ILE A 57 7.09 10.68 -4.76
N ASN A 58 6.13 10.50 -3.86
CA ASN A 58 6.15 11.09 -2.52
C ASN A 58 5.92 10.00 -1.48
N ASN A 59 6.79 9.94 -0.45
CA ASN A 59 6.64 9.02 0.66
C ASN A 59 6.30 9.80 1.92
N ARG A 60 5.14 9.52 2.50
CA ARG A 60 4.61 10.26 3.66
C ARG A 60 4.06 9.29 4.72
N PRO A 61 3.83 9.77 5.96
CA PRO A 61 3.11 9.00 6.96
C PRO A 61 1.73 8.57 6.45
N VAL A 62 1.31 7.38 6.89
CA VAL A 62 -0.06 6.89 6.67
C VAL A 62 -1.03 7.78 7.43
N THR A 63 -2.12 8.18 6.77
CA THR A 63 -3.23 8.90 7.39
C THR A 63 -4.41 7.95 7.63
N ARG A 64 -5.36 8.38 8.47
CA ARG A 64 -6.59 7.63 8.71
C ARG A 64 -7.38 7.39 7.41
N ASN A 65 -7.46 8.40 6.55
CA ASN A 65 -8.21 8.31 5.29
C ASN A 65 -7.60 7.24 4.38
N ASP A 66 -6.27 7.16 4.28
CA ASP A 66 -5.61 6.13 3.47
C ASP A 66 -6.06 4.70 3.85
N LEU A 67 -6.18 4.43 5.16
CA LEU A 67 -6.61 3.13 5.68
C LEU A 67 -8.10 2.87 5.37
N GLU A 68 -8.95 3.88 5.54
CA GLU A 68 -10.38 3.80 5.24
C GLU A 68 -10.60 3.53 3.74
N ASP A 69 -9.94 4.29 2.87
CA ASP A 69 -10.03 4.18 1.42
C ASP A 69 -9.48 2.84 0.91
N ALA A 70 -8.35 2.39 1.46
CA ALA A 70 -7.80 1.07 1.15
C ALA A 70 -8.74 -0.07 1.59
N SER A 71 -9.43 0.08 2.74
CA SER A 71 -10.41 -0.90 3.22
C SER A 71 -11.64 -0.97 2.31
N VAL A 72 -12.20 0.19 1.93
CA VAL A 72 -13.33 0.29 1.00
C VAL A 72 -12.99 -0.37 -0.33
N LEU A 73 -11.83 -0.03 -0.91
CA LEU A 73 -11.41 -0.63 -2.18
C LEU A 73 -11.17 -2.14 -2.07
N SER A 74 -10.65 -2.62 -0.94
CA SER A 74 -10.47 -4.06 -0.71
C SER A 74 -11.82 -4.79 -0.67
N LYS A 75 -12.85 -4.21 -0.05
CA LYS A 75 -14.20 -4.78 -0.02
C LYS A 75 -14.82 -4.80 -1.40
N LEU A 76 -14.76 -3.69 -2.15
CA LEU A 76 -15.25 -3.62 -3.53
C LEU A 76 -14.60 -4.69 -4.43
N LYS A 77 -13.30 -4.94 -4.28
CA LYS A 77 -12.59 -6.00 -5.01
C LYS A 77 -13.05 -7.39 -4.61
N GLN A 78 -13.40 -7.60 -3.35
CA GLN A 78 -13.92 -8.88 -2.86
C GLN A 78 -15.34 -9.14 -3.37
N ASP A 79 -16.19 -8.11 -3.35
CA ASP A 79 -17.56 -8.17 -3.86
C ASP A 79 -17.55 -8.45 -5.38
N ALA A 80 -16.72 -7.75 -6.15
CA ALA A 80 -16.56 -7.98 -7.60
C ALA A 80 -16.08 -9.41 -7.94
N LYS A 81 -15.21 -10.01 -7.11
CA LYS A 81 -14.79 -11.41 -7.28
C LYS A 81 -15.92 -12.41 -7.00
N THR A 82 -16.80 -12.06 -6.06
CA THR A 82 -17.93 -12.91 -5.67
C THR A 82 -19.02 -12.86 -6.75
N GLU A 83 -19.25 -11.70 -7.35
CA GLU A 83 -20.19 -11.50 -8.46
C GLU A 83 -19.71 -12.14 -9.78
N ASN A 84 -18.41 -12.14 -10.05
CA ASN A 84 -17.83 -12.74 -11.26
C ASN A 84 -17.59 -14.26 -11.18
N GLY A 85 -17.99 -14.93 -10.08
CA GLY A 85 -17.92 -16.38 -9.96
C GLY A 85 -16.50 -16.97 -9.79
N GLU A 86 -15.49 -16.15 -9.50
CA GLU A 86 -14.11 -16.62 -9.24
C GLU A 86 -13.89 -17.08 -7.78
N GLY A 87 -14.96 -17.21 -7.00
CA GLY A 87 -14.92 -17.60 -5.60
C GLY A 87 -15.01 -19.11 -5.39
N GLN A 88 -14.12 -19.90 -5.99
CA GLN A 88 -13.76 -21.27 -5.55
C GLN A 88 -12.62 -21.83 -6.40
N GLN A 89 -11.38 -21.64 -5.94
CA GLN A 89 -10.25 -22.57 -6.14
C GLN A 89 -9.15 -22.27 -5.12
#